data_AF-A0A968EY98-F1
#
_entry.id   AF-A0A968EY98-F1
#
_cell.length_a   1.000
_cell.length_b   1.000
_cell.length_c   1.000
_cell.angle_alpha   90.00
_cell.angle_beta   90.00
_cell.angle_gamma   90.00
#
_symmetry.space_group_name_H-M   'P 1'
#
loop_
_entity.id
_entity.type
_entity.pdbx_description
1 polymer ?
#
loop_
_entity_poly.entity_id
_entity_poly.type
_entity_poly.pdbx_seq_one_letter_code
_entity_poly.pdbx_strand_id
1 'polypeptide(L)' 'VVGYVAGVTAPPGKKMGHAGAIVSGGKGTAAAKMEALSDAGALVGRNPTEAGELMADVVASL' A
#
# COMPACT_ATOMS: atom_id res chain seq x y z
N VAL A 1 8.02 -0.89 11.14
CA VAL A 1 6.89 -0.12 10.55
C VAL A 1 6.05 -1.08 9.71
N VAL A 2 4.72 -1.01 9.79
CA VAL A 2 3.79 -1.82 8.98
C VAL A 2 2.91 -0.88 8.14
N GLY A 3 2.67 -1.22 6.87
CA GLY A 3 1.87 -0.40 5.95
C GLY A 3 1.00 -1.20 4.99
N TYR A 4 0.01 -0.52 4.40
CA TYR A 4 -0.84 -1.03 3.32
C TYR A 4 -1.09 0.10 2.31
N VAL A 5 -1.05 -0.23 1.01
CA VAL A 5 -1.34 0.72 -0.07
C VAL A 5 -2.59 0.27 -0.82
N ALA A 6 -3.68 1.02 -0.66
CA ALA A 6 -4.92 0.77 -1.38
C ALA A 6 -4.82 1.14 -2.87
N GLY A 7 -5.70 0.55 -3.69
CA GLY A 7 -5.83 0.90 -5.11
C GLY A 7 -4.99 0.06 -6.06
N VAL A 8 -4.58 -1.15 -5.67
CA VAL A 8 -3.86 -2.11 -6.55
C VAL A 8 -4.62 -2.40 -7.85
N THR A 9 -5.96 -2.43 -7.79
CA THR A 9 -6.84 -2.66 -8.93
C THR A 9 -7.38 -1.38 -9.57
N ALA A 10 -6.84 -0.21 -9.22
CA ALA A 10 -7.31 1.06 -9.75
C ALA A 10 -6.99 1.16 -11.26
N PRO A 11 -7.98 1.48 -12.12
CA PRO A 11 -7.73 1.65 -13.54
C PRO A 11 -6.93 2.94 -13.81
N PRO A 12 -6.04 2.94 -14.82
CA PRO A 12 -5.24 4.10 -15.16
C PRO A 12 -6.12 5.27 -15.64
N GLY A 13 -5.72 6.50 -15.32
CA GLY A 13 -6.43 7.72 -15.74
C GLY A 13 -7.77 7.96 -15.05
N LYS A 14 -8.16 7.13 -14.08
CA LYS A 14 -9.43 7.29 -13.34
C LYS A 14 -9.18 7.80 -11.92
N LYS A 15 -9.92 8.84 -11.55
CA LYS A 15 -9.99 9.32 -10.16
C LYS A 15 -10.87 8.39 -9.33
N MET A 16 -10.33 7.86 -8.23
CA MET A 16 -11.01 6.93 -7.32
C MET A 16 -11.49 7.65 -6.05
N GLY A 17 -12.56 8.43 -6.19
CA GLY A 17 -13.18 9.18 -5.08
C GLY A 17 -12.36 10.39 -4.65
N HIS A 18 -11.32 10.16 -3.83
CA HIS A 18 -10.44 11.21 -3.32
C HIS A 18 -9.70 11.94 -4.45
N ALA A 19 -9.50 13.26 -4.32
CA ALA A 19 -8.96 14.09 -5.40
C ALA A 19 -7.57 13.63 -5.87
N GLY A 20 -6.70 13.21 -4.94
CA GLY A 20 -5.36 12.69 -5.23
C GLY A 20 -5.29 11.20 -5.58
N ALA A 21 -6.40 10.46 -5.51
CA ALA A 21 -6.42 9.02 -5.78
C ALA A 21 -6.55 8.76 -7.30
N ILE A 22 -5.50 9.08 -8.06
CA ILE A 22 -5.43 8.88 -9.50
C ILE A 22 -4.04 8.38 -9.92
N VAL A 23 -4.00 7.37 -10.78
CA VAL A 23 -2.77 6.93 -11.46
C VAL A 23 -2.66 7.67 -12.78
N SER A 24 -1.59 8.46 -12.96
CA SER A 24 -1.36 9.28 -14.16
C SER A 24 0.06 9.09 -14.69
N GLY A 25 0.21 8.96 -16.00
CA GLY A 25 1.52 8.81 -16.67
C GLY A 25 2.34 7.61 -16.16
N GLY A 26 1.69 6.52 -15.73
CA GLY A 26 2.35 5.34 -15.16
C GLY A 26 2.95 5.55 -13.76
N LYS A 27 2.80 6.74 -13.17
CA LYS A 27 3.31 7.09 -11.85
C LYS A 27 2.21 7.03 -10.79
N GLY A 28 2.60 6.77 -9.55
CA GLY A 28 1.69 6.72 -8.41
C GLY A 28 0.90 5.41 -8.29
N THR A 29 1.32 4.34 -8.99
CA THR A 29 0.71 3.01 -8.83
C THR A 29 0.87 2.51 -7.39
N ALA A 30 -0.10 1.71 -6.93
CA ALA A 30 0.01 1.09 -5.61
C ALA A 30 1.22 0.16 -5.53
N ALA A 31 1.47 -0.63 -6.58
CA ALA A 31 2.60 -1.56 -6.67
C ALA A 31 3.95 -0.85 -6.46
N ALA A 32 4.22 0.26 -7.15
CA ALA A 32 5.47 0.99 -7.01
C ALA A 32 5.68 1.56 -5.59
N LYS A 33 4.59 1.94 -4.91
CA LYS A 33 4.65 2.39 -3.51
C LYS A 33 4.91 1.23 -2.55
N MET A 34 4.32 0.06 -2.79
CA MET A 34 4.54 -1.14 -1.98
C MET A 34 5.99 -1.62 -2.09
N GLU A 35 6.56 -1.60 -3.29
CA GLU A 35 7.97 -1.92 -3.55
C GLU A 35 8.89 -0.94 -2.80
N ALA A 36 8.71 0.37 -3.00
CA ALA A 36 9.53 1.38 -2.33
C ALA A 36 9.47 1.32 -0.79
N LEU A 37 8.30 0.99 -0.22
CA LEU A 37 8.16 0.80 1.23
C LEU A 37 8.87 -0.47 1.71
N SER A 38 8.74 -1.56 0.95
CA SER A 38 9.41 -2.83 1.26
C SER A 38 10.94 -2.69 1.20
N ASP A 39 11.46 -1.99 0.18
CA ASP A 39 12.89 -1.71 0.02
C ASP A 39 13.45 -0.85 1.17
N ALA A 40 12.61 0.00 1.76
CA ALA A 40 12.95 0.78 2.95
C ALA A 40 12.85 -0.03 4.27
N GLY A 41 12.52 -1.32 4.21
CA GLY A 41 12.42 -2.21 5.37
C GLY A 41 11.07 -2.19 6.09
N ALA A 42 10.02 -1.62 5.50
CA ALA A 42 8.66 -1.72 6.05
C ALA A 42 8.03 -3.09 5.72
N LEU A 43 7.22 -3.60 6.64
CA LEU A 43 6.35 -4.75 6.35
C LEU A 43 5.11 -4.23 5.62
N VAL A 44 4.88 -4.70 4.39
CA VAL A 44 3.77 -4.21 3.57
C VAL A 44 2.77 -5.34 3.32
N GLY A 45 1.57 -5.23 3.90
CA GLY A 45 0.49 -6.19 3.67
C GLY A 45 -0.10 -6.05 2.27
N ARG A 46 -0.49 -7.17 1.65
CA ARG A 46 -1.10 -7.19 0.29
C ARG A 46 -2.56 -6.78 0.31
N ASN A 47 -3.20 -6.85 1.47
CA ASN A 47 -4.57 -6.42 1.72
C ASN A 47 -4.71 -5.83 3.15
N PRO A 48 -5.83 -5.16 3.47
CA PRO A 48 -6.01 -4.54 4.78
C PRO A 48 -5.96 -5.52 5.95
N THR A 49 -6.46 -6.75 5.77
CA THR A 49 -6.49 -7.78 6.81
C THR A 49 -5.07 -8.23 7.17
N GLU A 50 -4.27 -8.57 6.15
CA GLU A 50 -2.87 -8.98 6.33
C GLU A 50 -2.03 -7.87 6.98
N ALA A 51 -2.27 -6.61 6.64
CA ALA A 51 -1.58 -5.49 7.30
C ALA A 51 -1.93 -5.39 8.80
N GLY A 52 -3.17 -5.72 9.17
CA GLY A 52 -3.58 -5.81 10.57
C GLY A 52 -2.90 -6.97 11.31
N GLU A 53 -2.85 -8.14 10.68
CA GLU A 53 -2.15 -9.32 11.21
C GLU A 53 -0.65 -9.03 11.42
N LEU A 54 0.03 -8.46 10.42
CA LEU A 54 1.44 -8.07 10.53
C LEU A 54 1.69 -7.09 11.68
N MET A 55 0.78 -6.14 11.92
CA MET A 55 0.92 -5.20 13.04
C MET A 55 0.72 -5.91 14.37
N ALA A 56 -0.25 -6.82 14.48
CA ALA A 56 -0.47 -7.61 15.69
C ALA A 56 0.78 -8.43 16.04
N ASP A 57 1.39 -9.08 15.06
CA ASP A 57 2.63 -9.86 15.25
C ASP A 57 3.81 -8.99 15.70
N VAL A 58 3.97 -7.81 15.10
CA VAL A 58 5.00 -6.84 15.52
C VAL A 58 4.78 -6.43 16.98
N VAL A 59 3.54 -6.10 17.37
CA VAL A 59 3.23 -5.68 18.74
C VAL A 59 3.42 -6.81 19.75
N ALA A 60 3.08 -8.05 19.37
CA ALA A 60 3.24 -9.22 20.24
C ALA A 60 4.71 -9.62 20.47
N SER A 61 5.63 -9.17 19.62
CA SER A 61 7.06 -9.49 19.68
C SER A 61 7.93 -8.37 20.29
N LEU A 62 7.31 -7.29 20.78
CA LEU A 62 7.96 -6.25 21.59
C LEU A 62 8.08 -6.67 23.06
#